data_AF-A0A4R7V688-F1
#
_entry.id   AF-A0A4R7V688-F1
#
_cell.length_a   1.000
_cell.length_b   1.000
_cell.length_c   1.000
_cell.angle_alpha   90.00
_cell.angle_beta   90.00
_cell.angle_gamma   90.00
#
_symmetry.space_group_name_H-M   'P 1'
#
loop_
_entity.id
_entity.type
_entity.pdbx_description
1 polymer ?
#
loop_
_entity_poly.entity_id
_entity_poly.type
_entity_poly.pdbx_seq_one_letter_code
_entity_poly.pdbx_strand_id
1 'polypeptide(L)'
;MPLDVVLEVDDELCPWNAGRWQLVVGPDGRAVVTRTDAPADLALDVSALGTAFLGGTRLTTLAAAGRVRESTPGALARASLAFLHDDEPACLEMF
;
A
#
# COMPACT_ATOMS: atom_id res chain seq x y z
N MET A 1 -5.22 -2.49 -13.33
CA MET A 1 -4.28 -1.48 -13.87
C MET A 1 -2.88 -1.93 -13.47
N PRO A 2 -1.88 -1.95 -14.38
CA PRO A 2 -0.54 -2.35 -14.00
C PRO A 2 0.06 -1.36 -13.00
N LEU A 3 0.81 -1.88 -12.03
CA LEU A 3 1.50 -1.10 -10.99
C LEU A 3 2.90 -1.65 -10.81
N ASP A 4 3.87 -0.76 -10.62
CA ASP A 4 5.18 -1.07 -10.07
C ASP A 4 5.50 0.06 -9.09
N VAL A 5 5.66 -0.30 -7.81
CA VAL A 5 5.89 0.65 -6.72
C VAL A 5 6.70 -0.02 -5.62
N VAL A 6 7.64 0.72 -5.04
CA VAL A 6 8.38 0.31 -3.84
C VAL A 6 7.79 0.99 -2.61
N LEU A 7 7.33 0.18 -1.66
CA LEU A 7 6.79 0.62 -0.37
C LEU A 7 7.87 0.44 0.71
N GLU A 8 8.22 1.51 1.41
CA GLU A 8 8.95 1.45 2.68
C GLU A 8 7.94 1.35 3.81
N VAL A 9 7.90 0.18 4.44
CA VAL A 9 6.98 -0.16 5.52
C VAL A 9 7.73 -0.07 6.85
N ASP A 10 7.19 0.71 7.77
CA ASP A 10 7.60 0.74 9.17
C ASP A 10 6.71 -0.17 10.03
N ASP A 11 7.31 -1.03 10.85
CA ASP A 11 6.61 -1.94 11.75
C ASP A 11 7.48 -2.23 13.00
N GLU A 12 7.28 -1.45 14.05
CA GLU A 12 8.02 -1.60 15.32
C GLU A 12 7.68 -2.90 16.07
N LEU A 13 6.48 -3.45 15.87
CA LEU A 13 6.00 -4.63 16.58
C LEU A 13 6.47 -5.92 15.92
N CYS A 14 6.48 -5.94 14.59
CA CYS A 14 6.92 -7.08 13.79
C CYS A 14 8.09 -6.66 12.88
N PRO A 15 9.34 -6.60 13.39
CA PRO A 15 10.48 -6.09 12.63
C PRO A 15 10.79 -6.83 11.32
N TRP A 16 10.28 -8.05 11.16
CA TRP A 16 10.41 -8.79 9.89
C TRP A 16 9.56 -8.23 8.76
N ASN A 17 8.47 -7.50 9.06
CA ASN A 17 7.64 -6.78 8.09
C ASN A 17 8.31 -5.46 7.66
N ALA A 18 9.11 -4.88 8.53
CA ALA A 18 9.76 -3.60 8.27
C ALA A 18 10.79 -3.70 7.14
N GLY A 19 10.83 -2.67 6.29
CA GLY A 19 11.75 -2.56 5.17
C GLY A 19 11.05 -2.23 3.86
N ARG A 20 11.76 -2.47 2.75
CA ARG A 20 11.29 -2.10 1.41
C ARG A 20 10.78 -3.30 0.63
N TRP A 21 9.60 -3.10 0.07
CA TRP A 21 8.85 -4.12 -0.66
C TRP A 21 8.45 -3.57 -2.02
N GLN A 22 8.88 -4.25 -3.08
CA GLN A 22 8.41 -3.97 -4.43
C GLN A 22 7.08 -4.70 -4.63
N LEU A 23 6.04 -3.95 -4.98
CA LEU A 23 4.73 -4.47 -5.39
C LEU A 23 4.58 -4.27 -6.89
N VAL A 24 4.54 -5.38 -7.62
CA VAL A 24 4.27 -5.39 -9.06
C VAL A 24 2.91 -6.01 -9.31
N VAL A 25 2.02 -5.29 -9.98
CA VAL A 25 0.71 -5.77 -10.44
C VAL A 25 0.73 -5.86 -11.96
N GLY A 26 0.54 -7.06 -12.49
CA GLY A 26 0.47 -7.31 -13.92
C GLY A 26 -0.83 -6.80 -14.57
N PRO A 27 -0.90 -6.76 -15.91
CA PRO A 27 -2.13 -6.43 -16.64
C PRO A 27 -3.31 -7.36 -16.33
N ASP A 28 -3.02 -8.59 -15.92
CA ASP A 28 -3.98 -9.62 -15.50
C ASP A 28 -4.46 -9.44 -14.04
N GLY A 29 -3.98 -8.40 -13.35
CA GLY A 29 -4.32 -8.12 -11.96
C GLY A 29 -3.55 -8.95 -10.94
N ARG A 30 -2.63 -9.84 -11.36
CA ARG A 30 -1.80 -10.60 -10.42
C ARG A 30 -0.77 -9.70 -9.76
N ALA A 31 -0.75 -9.71 -8.44
CA ALA A 31 0.24 -9.02 -7.63
C ALA A 31 1.39 -9.98 -7.25
N VAL A 32 2.62 -9.48 -7.37
CA VAL A 32 3.85 -10.11 -6.85
C VAL A 32 4.50 -9.11 -5.92
N VAL A 33 4.87 -9.57 -4.73
CA VAL A 33 5.56 -8.76 -3.71
C VAL A 33 6.90 -9.39 -3.39
N THR A 34 7.97 -8.60 -3.47
CA THR A 34 9.33 -9.04 -3.18
C THR A 34 10.05 -8.02 -2.32
N ARG A 35 10.97 -8.48 -1.47
CA ARG A 35 11.87 -7.58 -0.74
C ARG A 35 12.88 -6.97 -1.71
N THR A 36 13.22 -5.71 -1.54
CA THR A 36 14.13 -4.99 -2.43
C THR A 36 14.96 -3.95 -1.67
N ASP A 37 16.12 -3.59 -2.20
CA ASP A 37 16.94 -2.46 -1.72
C ASP A 37 16.76 -1.20 -2.57
N ALA A 38 15.89 -1.24 -3.58
CA ALA A 38 15.58 -0.10 -4.43
C ALA A 38 15.07 1.11 -3.59
N PRO A 39 15.22 2.35 -4.10
CA PRO A 39 14.64 3.51 -3.45
C PRO A 39 13.12 3.37 -3.31
N ALA A 40 12.58 3.81 -2.17
CA ALA A 40 11.16 3.76 -1.91
C ALA A 40 10.42 4.86 -2.67
N ASP A 41 9.30 4.50 -3.28
CA ASP A 41 8.38 5.45 -3.91
C ASP A 41 7.39 6.04 -2.89
N LEU A 42 6.94 5.21 -1.95
CA LEU A 42 6.04 5.57 -0.86
C LEU A 42 6.58 5.05 0.47
N ALA A 43 6.45 5.84 1.52
CA ALA A 43 6.75 5.43 2.89
C ALA A 43 5.52 5.53 3.78
N LEU A 44 5.26 4.50 4.58
CA LEU A 44 4.10 4.39 5.46
C LEU A 44 4.34 3.38 6.58
N ASP A 45 3.58 3.49 7.67
CA ASP A 45 3.57 2.45 8.70
C ASP A 45 2.63 1.28 8.31
N VAL A 46 2.83 0.11 8.95
CA VAL A 46 2.04 -1.10 8.69
C VAL A 46 0.55 -0.93 8.97
N SER A 47 0.17 -0.05 9.91
CA SER A 47 -1.23 0.22 10.22
C SER A 47 -1.90 1.02 9.10
N ALA A 48 -1.22 1.98 8.48
CA ALA A 48 -1.68 2.72 7.32
C ALA A 48 -1.86 1.77 6.13
N LEU A 49 -0.91 0.85 5.92
CA LEU A 49 -1.02 -0.18 4.90
C LEU A 49 -2.23 -1.09 5.15
N GLY A 50 -2.39 -1.60 6.38
CA GLY A 50 -3.52 -2.45 6.76
C GLY A 50 -4.87 -1.74 6.60
N THR A 51 -4.93 -0.44 6.88
CA THR A 51 -6.13 0.39 6.70
C THR A 51 -6.55 0.50 5.23
N ALA A 52 -5.58 0.60 4.32
CA ALA A 52 -5.84 0.68 2.88
C ALA A 52 -6.02 -0.69 2.21
N PHE A 53 -5.60 -1.78 2.86
CA PHE A 53 -5.44 -3.11 2.23
C PHE A 53 -6.72 -3.65 1.58
N LEU A 54 -7.87 -3.47 2.24
CA LEU A 54 -9.18 -3.93 1.73
C LEU A 54 -9.88 -2.90 0.84
N GLY A 55 -9.25 -1.77 0.54
CA GLY A 55 -9.81 -0.72 -0.34
C GLY A 55 -10.85 0.21 0.30
N GLY A 56 -11.24 0.00 1.56
CA GLY A 56 -12.20 0.86 2.26
C GLY A 56 -11.68 2.25 2.63
N THR A 57 -10.36 2.45 2.72
CA THR A 57 -9.74 3.77 2.91
C THR A 57 -8.64 3.99 1.88
N ARG A 58 -8.64 5.16 1.24
CA ARG A 58 -7.67 5.49 0.18
C ARG A 58 -6.32 5.89 0.76
N LEU A 59 -5.23 5.44 0.12
CA LEU A 59 -3.87 5.88 0.44
C LEU A 59 -3.72 7.41 0.32
N THR A 60 -4.41 8.05 -0.61
CA THR A 60 -4.43 9.53 -0.72
C THR A 60 -5.05 10.22 0.48
N THR A 61 -6.07 9.61 1.11
CA THR A 61 -6.67 10.12 2.35
C THR A 61 -5.68 9.99 3.52
N LEU A 62 -4.98 8.87 3.61
CA LEU A 62 -3.94 8.66 4.63
C LEU A 62 -2.73 9.58 4.43
N ALA A 63 -2.37 9.90 3.18
CA ALA A 63 -1.33 10.88 2.87
C ALA A 63 -1.73 12.30 3.32
N ALA A 64 -2.98 12.71 3.08
CA ALA A 64 -3.49 13.98 3.59
C ALA A 64 -3.49 14.06 5.13
N ALA A 65 -3.60 12.92 5.81
CA ALA A 65 -3.45 12.80 7.25
C ALA A 65 -1.98 12.68 7.73
N GLY A 66 -1.00 12.79 6.83
CA GLY A 66 0.42 12.70 7.15
C GLY A 66 0.95 11.27 7.41
N ARG A 67 0.15 10.24 7.14
CA ARG A 67 0.49 8.83 7.39
C ARG A 67 1.15 8.11 6.22
N VAL A 68 1.10 8.70 5.04
CA VAL A 68 1.78 8.20 3.83
C VAL A 68 2.57 9.35 3.22
N ARG A 69 3.83 9.09 2.88
CA ARG A 69 4.73 10.07 2.26
C ARG A 69 5.09 9.60 0.86
N GLU A 70 4.94 10.49 -0.11
CA GLU A 70 5.35 10.24 -1.50
C GLU A 70 6.77 10.76 -1.76
N SER A 71 7.63 9.88 -2.26
CA SER A 71 8.99 10.21 -2.70
C SER A 71 9.06 10.33 -4.23
N THR A 72 8.29 9.49 -4.94
CA THR A 72 8.21 9.50 -6.40
C THR A 72 6.88 10.11 -6.85
N PRO A 73 6.88 11.28 -7.50
CA PRO A 73 5.65 11.95 -7.91
C PRO A 73 4.69 11.05 -8.72
N GLY A 74 3.43 11.00 -8.30
CA GLY A 74 2.38 10.22 -8.94
C GLY A 74 2.36 8.73 -8.55
N ALA A 75 3.28 8.25 -7.72
CA ALA A 75 3.22 6.89 -7.17
C ALA A 75 2.02 6.72 -6.24
N LEU A 76 1.70 7.74 -5.43
CA LEU A 76 0.60 7.72 -4.47
C LEU A 76 -0.74 7.55 -5.16
N ALA A 77 -0.98 8.31 -6.23
CA ALA A 77 -2.22 8.24 -6.98
C ALA A 77 -2.40 6.86 -7.64
N ARG A 78 -1.34 6.33 -8.28
CA ARG A 78 -1.37 5.00 -8.92
C ARG A 78 -1.59 3.89 -7.91
N ALA A 79 -0.84 3.89 -6.81
CA ALA A 79 -0.99 2.91 -5.74
C ALA A 79 -2.40 3.01 -5.12
N SER A 80 -2.88 4.22 -4.82
CA SER A 80 -4.21 4.41 -4.24
C SER A 80 -5.33 3.84 -5.13
N LEU A 81 -5.18 3.89 -6.46
CA LEU A 81 -6.14 3.28 -7.38
C LEU A 81 -6.03 1.76 -7.42
N ALA A 82 -4.82 1.21 -7.30
CA ALA A 82 -4.60 -0.24 -7.34
C ALA A 82 -5.15 -0.97 -6.10
N PHE A 83 -5.23 -0.29 -4.96
CA PHE A 83 -5.83 -0.84 -3.73
C PHE A 83 -7.35 -0.68 -3.67
N LEU A 84 -7.97 0.06 -4.59
CA LEU A 84 -9.42 0.21 -4.63
C LEU A 84 -10.10 -1.07 -5.13
N HIS A 85 -11.29 -1.31 -4.59
CA HIS A 85 -12.22 -2.31 -5.09
C HIS A 85 -13.57 -1.64 -5.43
N ASP A 86 -14.35 -2.27 -6.29
CA ASP A 86 -15.65 -1.72 -6.72
C ASP A 86 -16.67 -1.74 -5.57
N ASP A 87 -16.58 -2.74 -4.70
CA ASP A 87 -17.42 -2.88 -3.52
C ASP A 87 -16.67 -2.45 -2.24
N GLU A 88 -17.40 -1.83 -1.30
CA GLU A 88 -16.84 -1.54 0.02
C GLU A 88 -16.67 -2.82 0.85
N PRO A 89 -15.59 -2.93 1.65
CA PRO A 89 -15.41 -4.07 2.53
C PRO A 89 -16.46 -4.06 3.65
N ALA A 90 -17.13 -5.19 3.85
CA ALA A 90 -18.18 -5.35 4.86
C ALA A 90 -17.81 -6.42 5.89
N CYS A 91 -18.18 -6.17 7.15
CA CYS A 91 -18.10 -7.17 8.21
C CYS A 91 -19.51 -7.72 8.48
N LEU A 92 -19.73 -9.01 8.19
CA LEU A 92 -21.05 -9.64 8.29
C LEU A 92 -21.28 -10.35 9.63
N GLU A 93 -20.20 -10.69 10.33
CA GLU A 93 -20.24 -11.45 11.58
C GLU A 93 -19.48 -10.72 12.68
N MET A 94 -19.94 -10.87 13.93
CA MET A 94 -19.25 -10.39 15.13
C MET A 94 -18.71 -11.59 15.91
N PHE A 95 -17.44 -11.52 16.30
CA PHE A 95 -16.71 -12.57 17.03
C PHE A 95 -16.42 -12.14 18.47
#